data_AF-A0A8H4Q0A3-F1
#
_entry.id   AF-A0A8H4Q0A3-F1
#
_cell.length_a   1.000
_cell.length_b   1.000
_cell.length_c   1.000
_cell.angle_alpha   90.00
_cell.angle_beta   90.00
_cell.angle_gamma   90.00
#
_symmetry.space_group_name_H-M   'P 1'
#
loop_
_entity.id
_entity.type
_entity.pdbx_description
1 polymer ?
#
loop_
_entity_poly.entity_id
_entity_poly.type
_entity_poly.pdbx_seq_one_letter_code
_entity_poly.pdbx_strand_id
1 'polypeptide(L)'
;MYVTRTFDHATTPRDEADASSQSPRRHNHLSPHREGPVCLEQDNHTPAPSKIPGTDLSFFDWYFSEQEKLQSLIRRYESPDEYPFFPEAVQRPILKPLDYPKILHPNTVNVNADIKHFYIQTKTYGSTATCDFACLQALSRRIHFGKLVAESKFRSNPEKYTRLIKAADRQAIAHSITNAAVEQSIFERLRLKALTYGKDPAAPEGSEGPTKMTSTPSSPCTRTLSSR
;
A
#
# COMPACT_ATOMS: atom_id res chain seq x y z
N MET A 1 -0.87 24.93 12.98
CA MET A 1 0.57 25.23 12.88
C MET A 1 1.34 23.92 12.72
N TYR A 2 2.00 23.78 11.58
CA TYR A 2 2.76 22.60 11.15
C TYR A 2 4.23 22.79 11.49
N VAL A 3 4.89 21.73 11.96
CA VAL A 3 6.36 21.65 11.99
C VAL A 3 6.75 20.27 11.50
N THR A 4 7.32 20.24 10.31
CA THR A 4 7.98 19.12 9.66
C THR A 4 9.27 18.78 10.42
N ARG A 5 9.49 17.50 10.72
CA ARG A 5 10.69 17.04 11.42
C ARG A 5 11.81 16.81 10.39
N THR A 6 12.86 17.61 10.46
CA THR A 6 14.17 17.33 9.84
C THR A 6 14.81 16.14 10.54
N PHE A 7 15.31 15.16 9.78
CA PHE A 7 16.10 14.05 10.30
C PHE A 7 17.56 14.30 9.91
N ASP A 8 18.42 14.49 10.91
CA ASP A 8 19.85 14.70 10.75
C ASP A 8 20.57 13.39 10.40
N HIS A 9 21.54 13.52 9.48
CA HIS A 9 22.48 12.48 9.09
C HIS A 9 23.47 12.17 10.23
N ALA A 10 23.54 10.91 10.65
CA ALA A 10 24.67 10.38 11.40
C ALA A 10 25.28 9.20 10.64
N THR A 11 26.51 9.42 10.16
CA THR A 11 27.35 8.47 9.44
C THR A 11 28.20 7.69 10.45
N THR A 12 28.15 6.37 10.44
CA THR A 12 29.11 5.49 11.14
C THR A 12 29.50 4.29 10.28
N PRO A 13 30.72 3.74 10.43
CA PRO A 13 31.48 3.11 9.36
C PRO A 13 31.10 1.65 9.11
N ARG A 14 31.37 1.18 7.88
CA ARG A 14 31.23 -0.21 7.45
C ARG A 14 32.49 -0.98 7.84
N ASP A 15 32.33 -2.01 8.67
CA ASP A 15 33.31 -3.09 8.79
C ASP A 15 32.94 -4.21 7.79
N GLU A 16 33.92 -4.54 6.94
CA GLU A 16 33.94 -5.71 6.06
C GLU A 16 34.18 -6.98 6.89
N ALA A 17 33.28 -7.96 6.81
CA ALA A 17 33.64 -9.36 7.06
C ALA A 17 32.60 -10.33 6.48
N ASP A 18 33.06 -10.95 5.39
CA ASP A 18 32.95 -12.36 5.03
C ASP A 18 31.66 -12.98 4.47
N ALA A 19 31.90 -13.68 3.36
CA ALA A 19 30.93 -14.23 2.43
C ALA A 19 30.75 -15.73 2.71
N SER A 20 29.53 -16.17 3.00
CA SER A 20 28.99 -17.48 2.57
C SER A 20 27.61 -17.76 3.21
N SER A 21 26.54 -17.42 2.50
CA SER A 21 25.34 -18.27 2.45
C SER A 21 24.42 -17.76 1.34
N GLN A 22 24.34 -18.52 0.25
CA GLN A 22 23.40 -18.25 -0.83
C GLN A 22 21.99 -18.64 -0.37
N SER A 23 21.14 -17.64 -0.17
CA SER A 23 19.70 -17.82 0.04
C SER A 23 19.02 -18.07 -1.32
N PRO A 24 18.05 -19.00 -1.43
CA PRO A 24 17.51 -19.42 -2.71
C PRO A 24 16.63 -18.34 -3.32
N ARG A 25 17.04 -17.92 -4.52
CA ARG A 25 16.36 -16.94 -5.36
C ARG A 25 14.94 -17.42 -5.68
N ARG A 26 13.94 -16.59 -5.35
CA ARG A 26 12.56 -16.75 -5.82
C ARG A 26 12.54 -16.80 -7.34
N HIS A 27 11.78 -17.75 -7.85
CA HIS A 27 11.81 -18.23 -9.21
C HIS A 27 11.39 -17.18 -10.24
N ASN A 28 12.36 -16.71 -11.02
CA ASN A 28 12.24 -16.63 -12.47
C ASN A 28 13.17 -17.72 -13.02
N HIS A 29 12.63 -18.89 -13.34
CA HIS A 29 13.43 -19.98 -13.89
C HIS A 29 13.73 -19.67 -15.37
N LEU A 30 14.99 -19.29 -15.63
CA LEU A 30 15.57 -19.24 -16.96
C LEU A 30 15.33 -20.59 -17.67
N SER A 31 14.49 -20.58 -18.69
CA SER A 31 14.60 -21.55 -19.79
C SER A 31 15.51 -20.93 -20.86
N PRO A 32 16.42 -21.69 -21.49
CA PRO A 32 17.38 -21.14 -22.44
C PRO A 32 16.71 -21.00 -23.81
N HIS A 33 15.75 -20.08 -23.93
CA HIS A 33 15.17 -19.72 -25.21
C HIS A 33 15.05 -18.20 -25.30
N ARG A 34 16.01 -17.60 -26.02
CA ARG A 34 16.08 -16.22 -26.50
C ARG A 34 15.72 -15.16 -25.46
N GLU A 35 16.75 -14.54 -24.92
CA GLU A 35 16.63 -13.25 -24.22
C GLU A 35 15.99 -12.21 -25.17
N GLY A 36 14.66 -12.10 -25.10
CA GLY A 36 13.99 -10.84 -25.37
C GLY A 36 14.17 -9.94 -24.14
N PRO A 37 14.24 -8.61 -24.33
CA PRO A 37 14.46 -7.70 -23.20
C PRO A 37 13.36 -7.91 -22.17
N VAL A 38 13.74 -8.27 -20.94
CA VAL A 38 12.89 -8.09 -19.77
C VAL A 38 12.43 -6.64 -19.83
N CYS A 39 11.12 -6.41 -19.89
CA CYS A 39 10.53 -5.08 -19.86
C CYS A 39 10.81 -4.45 -18.49
N LEU A 40 12.04 -3.96 -18.29
CA LEU A 40 12.36 -2.97 -17.29
C LEU A 40 11.72 -1.68 -17.79
N GLU A 41 10.47 -1.45 -17.37
CA GLU A 41 9.78 -0.20 -17.66
C GLU A 41 10.63 0.93 -17.09
N GLN A 42 11.23 1.70 -18.00
CA GLN A 42 12.11 2.81 -17.69
C GLN A 42 11.33 3.87 -16.89
N ASP A 43 11.87 4.23 -15.72
CA ASP A 43 11.63 5.47 -14.98
C ASP A 43 10.19 6.02 -14.99
N ASN A 44 9.27 5.38 -14.27
CA ASN A 44 7.89 5.88 -14.06
C ASN A 44 7.80 7.21 -13.27
N HIS A 45 8.91 7.68 -12.68
CA HIS A 45 8.95 8.84 -11.78
C HIS A 45 9.79 10.01 -12.31
N THR A 46 10.53 9.78 -13.40
CA THR A 46 11.17 10.80 -14.23
C THR A 46 10.24 11.02 -15.42
N PRO A 47 10.15 12.20 -16.06
CA PRO A 47 9.40 12.34 -17.30
C PRO A 47 10.04 11.46 -18.40
N ALA A 48 9.63 10.20 -18.49
CA ALA A 48 10.01 9.27 -19.54
C ALA A 48 9.40 9.72 -20.88
N PRO A 49 10.00 9.34 -22.03
CA PRO A 49 9.99 10.12 -23.28
C PRO A 49 8.66 10.12 -24.06
N SER A 50 7.59 9.60 -23.48
CA SER A 50 6.24 9.60 -24.04
C SER A 50 5.37 10.57 -23.25
N LYS A 51 5.49 11.87 -23.56
CA LYS A 51 4.56 12.87 -23.03
C LYS A 51 3.13 12.42 -23.33
N ILE A 52 2.31 12.32 -22.29
CA ILE A 52 0.89 12.05 -22.45
C ILE A 52 0.27 13.27 -23.15
N PRO A 53 -0.44 13.08 -24.28
CA PRO A 53 -1.03 14.20 -25.01
C PRO A 53 -1.94 15.03 -24.10
N GLY A 54 -1.70 16.34 -24.06
CA GLY A 54 -2.55 17.30 -23.34
C GLY A 54 -2.26 17.48 -21.85
N THR A 55 -1.19 16.87 -21.29
CA THR A 55 -0.79 17.09 -19.89
C THR A 55 0.72 17.15 -19.73
N ASP A 56 1.19 17.91 -18.74
CA ASP A 56 2.59 17.90 -18.30
C ASP A 56 2.84 16.95 -17.10
N LEU A 57 1.87 16.08 -16.79
CA LEU A 57 1.95 15.13 -15.70
C LEU A 57 2.83 13.93 -16.06
N SER A 58 3.49 13.35 -15.05
CA SER A 58 4.13 12.03 -15.19
C SER A 58 3.07 10.96 -15.50
N PHE A 59 3.47 9.84 -16.11
CA PHE A 59 2.54 8.72 -16.34
C PHE A 59 1.88 8.25 -15.04
N PHE A 60 2.66 8.22 -13.96
CA PHE A 60 2.18 7.90 -12.63
C PHE A 60 1.07 8.86 -12.16
N ASP A 61 1.31 10.17 -12.24
CA ASP A 61 0.35 11.18 -11.76
C ASP A 61 -0.91 11.25 -12.63
N TRP A 62 -0.74 11.13 -13.94
CA TRP A 62 -1.86 11.06 -14.86
C TRP A 62 -2.71 9.82 -14.59
N TYR A 63 -2.09 8.65 -14.46
CA TYR A 63 -2.80 7.40 -14.18
C TYR A 63 -3.56 7.46 -12.86
N PHE A 64 -2.94 8.00 -11.80
CA PHE A 64 -3.61 8.19 -10.52
C PHE A 64 -4.79 9.14 -10.62
N SER A 65 -4.60 10.31 -11.23
CA SER A 65 -5.66 11.33 -11.32
C SER A 65 -6.88 10.83 -12.09
N GLU A 66 -6.70 10.08 -13.18
CA GLU A 66 -7.80 9.45 -13.92
C GLU A 66 -8.51 8.36 -13.10
N GLN A 67 -7.78 7.58 -12.28
CA GLN A 67 -8.37 6.60 -11.38
C GLN A 67 -9.21 7.26 -10.27
N GLU A 68 -8.71 8.33 -9.66
CA GLU A 68 -9.45 9.07 -8.62
C GLU A 68 -10.69 9.76 -9.21
N LYS A 69 -10.56 10.32 -10.41
CA LYS A 69 -11.68 10.87 -11.17
C LYS A 69 -12.78 9.83 -11.38
N LEU A 70 -12.44 8.64 -11.86
CA LEU A 70 -13.42 7.56 -12.00
C LEU A 70 -14.05 7.16 -10.66
N GLN A 71 -13.25 7.04 -9.61
CA GLN A 71 -13.72 6.62 -8.28
C GLN A 71 -14.57 7.68 -7.57
N SER A 72 -14.36 8.96 -7.89
CA SER A 72 -15.20 10.05 -7.38
C SER A 72 -16.64 9.95 -7.89
N LEU A 73 -16.84 9.53 -9.16
CA LEU A 73 -18.17 9.36 -9.76
C LEU A 73 -19.01 8.33 -8.98
N ILE A 74 -18.38 7.28 -8.46
CA ILE A 74 -19.02 6.22 -7.68
C ILE A 74 -19.06 6.50 -6.17
N ARG A 75 -18.85 7.76 -5.74
CA ARG A 75 -18.92 8.27 -4.35
C ARG A 75 -17.79 7.83 -3.41
N ARG A 76 -16.64 7.38 -3.92
CA ARG A 76 -15.55 6.92 -3.03
C ARG A 76 -15.15 7.99 -2.00
N TYR A 77 -15.00 9.23 -2.43
CA TYR A 77 -14.54 10.35 -1.59
C TYR A 77 -15.66 11.07 -0.84
N GLU A 78 -16.91 10.58 -0.90
CA GLU A 78 -17.95 11.00 0.06
C GLU A 78 -17.75 10.30 1.43
N SER A 79 -17.04 9.17 1.44
CA SER A 79 -16.75 8.41 2.67
C SER A 79 -15.73 9.15 3.55
N PRO A 80 -15.94 9.23 4.88
CA PRO A 80 -15.07 10.01 5.79
C PRO A 80 -13.65 9.42 5.99
N ASP A 81 -13.41 8.19 5.53
CA ASP A 81 -12.16 7.45 5.65
C ASP A 81 -11.33 7.41 4.35
N GLU A 82 -11.85 7.94 3.25
CA GLU A 82 -11.18 7.97 1.93
C GLU A 82 -10.68 9.38 1.62
N TYR A 83 -9.44 9.51 1.16
CA TYR A 83 -8.77 10.79 0.92
C TYR A 83 -8.13 10.81 -0.46
N PRO A 84 -8.48 11.76 -1.35
CA PRO A 84 -7.88 11.85 -2.67
C PRO A 84 -6.41 12.30 -2.57
N PHE A 85 -5.57 11.78 -3.46
CA PHE A 85 -4.21 12.26 -3.71
C PHE A 85 -4.20 13.50 -4.63
N PHE A 86 -5.18 13.60 -5.53
CA PHE A 86 -5.38 14.66 -6.51
C PHE A 86 -6.79 15.26 -6.34
N PRO A 87 -7.00 16.15 -5.35
CA PRO A 87 -8.30 16.74 -5.08
C PRO A 87 -8.92 17.47 -6.29
N GLU A 88 -8.09 18.03 -7.16
CA GLU A 88 -8.48 18.69 -8.40
C GLU A 88 -9.10 17.76 -9.45
N ALA A 89 -8.81 16.45 -9.37
CA ALA A 89 -9.37 15.44 -10.27
C ALA A 89 -10.74 14.91 -9.80
N VAL A 90 -11.12 15.18 -8.55
CA VAL A 90 -12.36 14.69 -7.94
C VAL A 90 -13.57 15.37 -8.58
N GLN A 91 -14.52 14.56 -9.04
CA GLN A 91 -15.76 15.00 -9.67
C GLN A 91 -16.97 14.82 -8.76
N ARG A 92 -18.07 15.46 -9.15
CA ARG A 92 -19.37 15.28 -8.49
C ARG A 92 -19.88 13.85 -8.74
N PRO A 93 -20.31 13.12 -7.69
CA PRO A 93 -20.82 11.77 -7.87
C PRO A 93 -22.11 11.72 -8.70
N ILE A 94 -22.26 10.65 -9.49
CA ILE A 94 -23.48 10.38 -10.30
C ILE A 94 -24.55 9.62 -9.51
N LEU A 95 -24.17 9.03 -8.38
CA LEU A 95 -25.05 8.24 -7.53
C LEU A 95 -25.71 9.12 -6.47
N LYS A 96 -26.85 8.67 -5.91
CA LYS A 96 -27.54 9.38 -4.83
C LYS A 96 -26.60 9.55 -3.62
N PRO A 97 -26.60 10.72 -2.94
CA PRO A 97 -25.77 10.91 -1.76
C PRO A 97 -26.07 9.88 -0.67
N LEU A 98 -25.05 9.50 0.09
CA LEU A 98 -25.19 8.70 1.31
C LEU A 98 -25.13 9.60 2.54
N ASP A 99 -25.96 9.32 3.53
CA ASP A 99 -25.89 10.00 4.82
C ASP A 99 -24.88 9.29 5.73
N TYR A 100 -23.68 9.84 5.82
CA TYR A 100 -22.64 9.32 6.69
C TYR A 100 -22.75 9.94 8.09
N PRO A 101 -22.75 9.11 9.16
CA PRO A 101 -22.79 9.64 10.51
C PRO A 101 -21.54 10.47 10.78
N LYS A 102 -21.73 11.65 11.37
CA LYS A 102 -20.64 12.57 11.75
C LYS A 102 -19.92 12.06 13.00
N ILE A 103 -19.07 11.06 12.83
CA ILE A 103 -18.31 10.45 13.93
C ILE A 103 -17.10 11.31 14.31
N LEU A 104 -16.42 11.90 13.33
CA LEU A 104 -15.19 12.67 13.54
C LEU A 104 -15.49 14.16 13.77
N HIS A 105 -14.73 14.80 14.65
CA HIS A 105 -14.69 16.25 14.74
C HIS A 105 -14.20 16.87 13.42
N PRO A 106 -14.79 17.99 12.94
CA PRO A 106 -14.33 18.68 11.74
C PRO A 106 -12.81 18.96 11.77
N ASN A 107 -12.11 18.59 10.71
CA ASN A 107 -10.65 18.72 10.61
C ASN A 107 -10.20 18.81 9.15
N THR A 108 -9.00 19.35 8.93
CA THR A 108 -8.37 19.50 7.60
C THR A 108 -7.14 18.60 7.42
N VAL A 109 -7.04 17.53 8.22
CA VAL A 109 -5.84 16.68 8.23
C VAL A 109 -5.82 15.78 6.99
N ASN A 110 -4.87 16.01 6.09
CA ASN A 110 -4.58 15.12 4.98
C ASN A 110 -3.04 15.03 4.82
N VAL A 111 -2.49 13.83 4.90
CA VAL A 111 -1.04 13.57 4.80
C VAL A 111 -0.68 12.78 3.54
N ASN A 112 -1.57 12.73 2.55
CA ASN A 112 -1.34 12.01 1.29
C ASN A 112 -0.09 12.48 0.53
N ALA A 113 0.25 13.78 0.60
CA ALA A 113 1.46 14.31 0.00
C ALA A 113 2.72 13.65 0.58
N ASP A 114 2.81 13.56 1.92
CA ASP A 114 3.92 12.93 2.61
C ASP A 114 3.98 11.42 2.34
N ILE A 115 2.81 10.75 2.33
CA ILE A 115 2.69 9.32 2.02
C ILE A 115 3.22 9.03 0.61
N LYS A 116 2.77 9.80 -0.39
CA LYS A 116 3.19 9.67 -1.79
C LYS A 116 4.69 9.90 -1.92
N HIS A 117 5.21 10.97 -1.32
CA HIS A 117 6.63 11.29 -1.34
C HIS A 117 7.48 10.15 -0.76
N PHE A 118 7.14 9.66 0.44
CA PHE A 118 7.87 8.56 1.07
C PHE A 118 7.78 7.25 0.28
N TYR A 119 6.61 6.95 -0.29
CA TYR A 119 6.43 5.75 -1.11
C TYR A 119 7.29 5.76 -2.37
N ILE A 120 7.31 6.89 -3.10
CA ILE A 120 8.09 7.02 -4.34
C ILE A 120 9.59 6.94 -4.03
N GLN A 121 10.07 7.60 -2.97
CA GLN A 121 11.48 7.56 -2.58
C GLN A 121 11.99 6.17 -2.19
N THR A 122 11.12 5.31 -1.65
CA THR A 122 11.50 3.98 -1.14
C THR A 122 11.38 2.87 -2.19
N LYS A 123 10.83 3.17 -3.37
CA LYS A 123 10.59 2.20 -4.43
C LYS A 123 11.78 2.10 -5.38
N THR A 124 12.32 0.89 -5.52
CA THR A 124 13.24 0.54 -6.62
C THR A 124 12.44 0.43 -7.91
N TYR A 125 12.89 1.17 -8.93
CA TYR A 125 12.27 1.28 -10.26
C TYR A 125 11.93 -0.11 -10.85
N GLY A 126 10.64 -0.35 -11.13
CA GLY A 126 10.17 -1.62 -11.71
C GLY A 126 8.80 -2.14 -11.23
N SER A 127 8.04 -1.36 -10.45
CA SER A 127 6.64 -1.68 -10.12
C SER A 127 5.70 -1.05 -11.16
N THR A 128 4.66 -1.78 -11.60
CA THR A 128 3.66 -1.21 -12.51
C THR A 128 2.79 -0.19 -11.78
N ALA A 129 2.49 0.95 -12.42
CA ALA A 129 1.68 2.03 -11.82
C ALA A 129 0.31 1.57 -11.28
N THR A 130 -0.22 0.49 -11.85
CA THR A 130 -1.45 -0.20 -11.39
C THR A 130 -1.33 -0.76 -9.97
N CYS A 131 -0.21 -1.41 -9.65
CA CYS A 131 0.05 -1.95 -8.31
C CYS A 131 0.30 -0.83 -7.31
N ASP A 132 1.01 0.22 -7.74
CA ASP A 132 1.33 1.36 -6.87
C ASP A 132 0.07 2.10 -6.43
N PHE A 133 -0.94 2.23 -7.31
CA PHE A 133 -2.24 2.79 -6.95
C PHE A 133 -2.92 2.04 -5.82
N ALA A 134 -3.01 0.71 -5.92
CA ALA A 134 -3.61 -0.11 -4.87
C ALA A 134 -2.85 0.01 -3.54
N CYS A 135 -1.51 0.01 -3.59
CA CYS A 135 -0.67 0.21 -2.41
C CYS A 135 -0.89 1.56 -1.75
N LEU A 136 -0.86 2.65 -2.52
CA LEU A 136 -0.98 4.01 -1.98
C LEU A 136 -2.37 4.28 -1.42
N GLN A 137 -3.43 3.80 -2.05
CA GLN A 137 -4.79 3.88 -1.50
C GLN A 137 -4.90 3.10 -0.18
N ALA A 138 -4.34 1.89 -0.11
CA ALA A 138 -4.35 1.10 1.12
C ALA A 138 -3.55 1.77 2.26
N LEU A 139 -2.39 2.35 1.95
CA LEU A 139 -1.58 3.10 2.90
C LEU A 139 -2.30 4.35 3.39
N SER A 140 -2.84 5.15 2.47
CA SER A 140 -3.61 6.36 2.77
C SER A 140 -4.74 6.05 3.75
N ARG A 141 -5.61 5.08 3.42
CA ARG A 141 -6.72 4.69 4.29
C ARG A 141 -6.24 4.22 5.65
N ARG A 142 -5.21 3.37 5.71
CA ARG A 142 -4.71 2.82 6.99
C ARG A 142 -4.09 3.89 7.89
N ILE A 143 -3.40 4.87 7.32
CA ILE A 143 -2.77 5.96 8.08
C ILE A 143 -3.85 6.95 8.54
N HIS A 144 -4.76 7.35 7.66
CA HIS A 144 -5.87 8.26 8.02
C HIS A 144 -6.88 7.63 8.98
N PHE A 145 -6.98 6.30 9.04
CA PHE A 145 -7.75 5.60 10.08
C PHE A 145 -7.31 5.98 11.50
N GLY A 146 -6.09 6.52 11.67
CA GLY A 146 -5.62 7.13 12.90
C GLY A 146 -6.56 8.20 13.48
N LYS A 147 -7.36 8.88 12.66
CA LYS A 147 -8.38 9.83 13.12
C LYS A 147 -9.47 9.17 13.95
N LEU A 148 -9.99 8.03 13.48
CA LEU A 148 -11.01 7.26 14.20
C LEU A 148 -10.43 6.64 15.48
N VAL A 149 -9.17 6.21 15.42
CA VAL A 149 -8.45 5.73 16.62
C VAL A 149 -8.28 6.87 17.64
N ALA A 150 -7.92 8.08 17.19
CA ALA A 150 -7.78 9.24 18.05
C ALA A 150 -9.11 9.64 18.71
N GLU A 151 -10.20 9.69 17.93
CA GLU A 151 -11.55 9.95 18.43
C GLU A 151 -11.99 8.89 19.47
N SER A 152 -11.74 7.61 19.20
CA SER A 152 -12.03 6.52 20.14
C SER A 152 -11.27 6.67 21.46
N LYS A 153 -9.99 7.07 21.41
CA LYS A 153 -9.18 7.31 22.60
C LYS A 153 -9.64 8.55 23.37
N PHE A 154 -9.99 9.62 22.66
CA PHE A 154 -10.54 10.84 23.27
C PHE A 154 -11.82 10.53 24.04
N ARG A 155 -12.77 9.79 23.43
CA ARG A 155 -14.03 9.39 24.08
C ARG A 155 -13.81 8.50 25.30
N SER A 156 -12.79 7.65 25.29
CA SER A 156 -12.47 6.77 26.41
C SER A 156 -11.96 7.52 27.64
N ASN A 157 -11.30 8.67 27.47
CA ASN A 157 -10.86 9.51 28.59
C ASN A 157 -10.80 11.01 28.21
N PRO A 158 -11.96 11.68 28.15
CA PRO A 158 -12.04 13.06 27.64
C PRO A 158 -11.25 14.05 28.51
N GLU A 159 -11.23 13.87 29.83
CA GLU A 159 -10.56 14.77 30.77
C GLU A 159 -9.04 14.81 30.54
N LYS A 160 -8.41 13.63 30.46
CA LYS A 160 -6.97 13.49 30.20
C LYS A 160 -6.59 14.20 28.91
N TYR A 161 -7.29 13.89 27.82
CA TYR A 161 -6.96 14.44 26.51
C TYR A 161 -7.30 15.93 26.40
N THR A 162 -8.39 16.41 27.02
CA THR A 162 -8.71 17.84 27.06
C THR A 162 -7.61 18.64 27.74
N ARG A 163 -7.05 18.14 28.86
CA ARG A 163 -5.93 18.78 29.54
C ARG A 163 -4.68 18.84 28.65
N LEU A 164 -4.32 17.73 28.01
CA LEU A 164 -3.15 17.67 27.12
C LEU A 164 -3.31 18.56 25.88
N ILE A 165 -4.51 18.59 25.29
CA ILE A 165 -4.84 19.42 24.12
C ILE A 165 -4.76 20.91 24.48
N LYS A 166 -5.34 21.32 25.61
CA LYS A 166 -5.27 22.73 26.08
C LYS A 166 -3.84 23.17 26.37
N ALA A 167 -2.99 22.28 26.88
CA ALA A 167 -1.57 22.53 27.11
C ALA A 167 -0.73 22.49 25.82
N ALA A 168 -1.31 22.10 24.67
CA ALA A 168 -0.61 21.87 23.41
C ALA A 168 0.58 20.89 23.51
N ASP A 169 0.54 19.97 24.47
CA ASP A 169 1.64 19.04 24.75
C ASP A 169 1.61 17.83 23.80
N ARG A 170 2.28 18.00 22.66
CA ARG A 170 2.35 16.98 21.60
C ARG A 170 3.12 15.74 22.03
N GLN A 171 4.14 15.88 22.87
CA GLN A 171 4.95 14.75 23.32
C GLN A 171 4.14 13.87 24.27
N ALA A 172 3.46 14.46 25.25
CA ALA A 172 2.59 13.70 26.15
C ALA A 172 1.44 13.02 25.40
N ILE A 173 0.87 13.66 24.38
CA ILE A 173 -0.14 13.03 23.51
C ILE A 173 0.47 11.82 22.80
N ALA A 174 1.65 11.96 22.17
CA ALA A 174 2.34 10.86 21.50
C ALA A 174 2.61 9.68 22.43
N HIS A 175 3.19 9.92 23.61
CA HIS A 175 3.43 8.88 24.60
C HIS A 175 2.12 8.22 25.08
N SER A 176 1.04 8.98 25.22
CA SER A 176 -0.25 8.44 25.69
C SER A 176 -0.93 7.52 24.68
N ILE A 177 -0.63 7.65 23.39
CA ILE A 177 -1.23 6.85 22.32
C ILE A 177 -0.36 5.65 21.91
N THR A 178 0.91 5.63 22.30
CA THR A 178 1.84 4.54 22.02
C THR A 178 1.71 3.43 23.06
N ASN A 179 1.65 2.18 22.59
CA ASN A 179 1.76 1.00 23.43
C ASN A 179 2.79 0.05 22.80
N ALA A 180 4.00 0.07 23.34
CA ALA A 180 5.14 -0.67 22.79
C ALA A 180 4.88 -2.19 22.72
N ALA A 181 4.18 -2.78 23.70
CA ALA A 181 3.86 -4.21 23.68
C ALA A 181 2.93 -4.56 22.52
N VAL A 182 1.94 -3.70 22.23
CA VAL A 182 1.05 -3.88 21.07
C VAL A 182 1.82 -3.71 19.77
N GLU A 183 2.72 -2.74 19.67
CA GLU A 183 3.55 -2.54 18.47
C GLU A 183 4.43 -3.76 18.17
N GLN A 184 5.08 -4.33 19.19
CA GLN A 184 5.86 -5.57 19.04
C GLN A 184 5.00 -6.74 18.56
N SER A 185 3.79 -6.91 19.11
CA SER A 185 2.87 -7.94 18.64
C SER A 185 2.43 -7.74 17.17
N ILE A 186 2.35 -6.48 16.71
CA ILE A 186 2.04 -6.15 15.32
C ILE A 186 3.20 -6.55 14.41
N PHE A 187 4.45 -6.28 14.81
CA PHE A 187 5.64 -6.68 14.05
C PHE A 187 5.78 -8.19 13.95
N GLU A 188 5.58 -8.92 15.04
CA GLU A 188 5.64 -10.38 15.02
C GLU A 188 4.56 -10.97 14.11
N ARG A 189 3.34 -10.45 14.20
CA ARG A 189 2.26 -10.86 13.29
C ARG A 189 2.55 -10.51 11.83
N LEU A 190 3.18 -9.37 11.57
CA LEU A 190 3.58 -8.98 10.22
C LEU A 190 4.64 -9.94 9.67
N ARG A 191 5.62 -10.31 10.48
CA ARG A 191 6.65 -11.31 10.16
C ARG A 191 6.01 -12.64 9.79
N LEU A 192 5.10 -13.16 10.62
CA LEU A 192 4.40 -14.41 10.34
C LEU A 192 3.61 -14.34 9.03
N LYS A 193 2.84 -13.27 8.81
CA LYS A 193 2.08 -13.09 7.56
C LYS A 193 2.98 -13.03 6.33
N ALA A 194 4.11 -12.35 6.40
CA ALA A 194 5.07 -12.28 5.31
C ALA A 194 5.68 -13.66 4.98
N LEU A 195 5.87 -14.52 5.99
CA LEU A 195 6.38 -15.87 5.81
C LEU A 195 5.33 -16.85 5.28
N THR A 196 4.05 -16.61 5.55
CA THR A 196 2.95 -17.52 5.18
C THR A 196 2.25 -17.13 3.87
N TYR A 197 2.09 -15.84 3.59
CA TYR A 197 1.40 -15.39 2.38
C TYR A 197 2.18 -15.77 1.10
N GLY A 198 1.48 -16.38 0.14
CA GLY A 198 2.06 -16.88 -1.10
C GLY A 198 2.70 -18.27 -1.00
N LYS A 199 2.62 -18.94 0.15
CA LYS A 199 2.92 -20.37 0.27
C LYS A 199 1.66 -21.21 0.06
N ASP A 200 1.82 -22.35 -0.59
CA ASP A 200 0.75 -23.34 -0.70
C ASP A 200 0.48 -23.94 0.69
N PRO A 201 -0.75 -23.85 1.24
CA PRO A 201 -1.08 -24.43 2.54
C PRO A 201 -0.97 -25.96 2.58
N ALA A 202 -0.88 -26.62 1.42
CA ALA A 202 -0.68 -28.06 1.31
C ALA A 202 0.79 -28.47 1.15
N ALA A 203 1.72 -27.53 1.00
CA ALA A 203 3.14 -27.87 0.87
C ALA A 203 3.68 -28.34 2.24
N PRO A 204 4.32 -29.52 2.32
CA PRO A 204 4.91 -29.99 3.56
C PRO A 204 5.99 -29.01 4.03
N GLU A 205 6.02 -28.72 5.33
CA GLU A 205 7.03 -27.84 5.93
C GLU A 205 8.43 -28.37 5.57
N GLY A 206 9.16 -27.59 4.75
CA GLY A 206 10.51 -27.93 4.31
C GLY A 206 10.71 -28.23 2.81
N SER A 207 9.68 -28.12 1.97
CA SER A 207 9.86 -28.25 0.50
C SER A 207 10.08 -26.89 -0.17
N GLU A 208 11.33 -26.40 -0.17
CA GLU A 208 11.73 -25.33 -1.09
C GLU A 208 12.01 -25.93 -2.48
N GLY A 209 10.99 -25.98 -3.33
CA GLY A 209 11.13 -26.37 -4.73
C GLY A 209 9.93 -25.87 -5.55
N PRO A 210 10.10 -25.61 -6.86
CA PRO A 210 9.00 -25.17 -7.70
C PRO A 210 7.93 -26.25 -7.80
N THR A 211 6.72 -25.91 -7.37
CA THR A 211 5.54 -26.73 -7.63
C THR A 211 5.28 -26.73 -9.14
N LYS A 212 5.69 -27.80 -9.82
CA LYS A 212 5.43 -28.03 -11.24
C LYS A 212 3.93 -28.32 -11.39
N MET A 213 3.13 -27.37 -11.88
CA MET A 213 1.74 -27.64 -12.25
C MET A 213 1.71 -28.56 -13.45
N THR A 214 1.63 -29.87 -13.22
CA THR A 214 1.26 -30.83 -14.26
C THR A 214 -0.26 -30.86 -14.36
N SER A 215 -0.82 -30.19 -15.36
CA SER A 215 -2.21 -30.39 -15.78
C SER A 215 -2.37 -31.85 -16.21
N THR A 216 -3.06 -32.65 -15.41
CA THR A 216 -3.47 -33.99 -15.79
C THR A 216 -4.52 -33.88 -16.92
N PRO A 217 -4.36 -34.58 -18.05
CA PRO A 217 -5.38 -34.59 -19.10
C PRO A 217 -6.61 -35.33 -18.58
N SER A 218 -7.76 -34.65 -18.61
CA SER A 218 -9.08 -35.21 -18.33
C SER A 218 -9.37 -36.40 -19.24
N SER A 219 -9.81 -37.51 -18.65
CA SER A 219 -10.20 -38.74 -19.34
C SER A 219 -11.30 -38.49 -20.38
N PRO A 220 -11.27 -39.17 -21.55
CA PRO A 220 -12.31 -39.01 -22.56
C PRO A 220 -13.60 -39.75 -22.12
N CYS A 221 -14.69 -39.00 -22.01
CA CYS A 221 -16.03 -39.54 -21.79
C CYS A 221 -16.54 -40.17 -23.09
N THR A 222 -16.51 -41.50 -23.20
CA THR A 222 -17.11 -42.24 -24.31
C THR A 222 -18.62 -42.34 -24.11
N ARG A 223 -19.38 -41.62 -24.93
CA ARG A 223 -20.84 -41.70 -24.99
C ARG A 223 -21.23 -42.75 -26.04
N THR A 224 -21.57 -43.95 -25.60
CA THR A 224 -22.20 -44.99 -26.43
C THR A 224 -23.62 -44.56 -26.80
N LEU A 225 -23.82 -44.20 -28.06
CA LEU A 225 -25.15 -44.09 -28.68
C LEU A 225 -25.60 -45.50 -29.07
N SER A 226 -26.56 -46.06 -28.33
CA SER A 226 -27.30 -47.25 -28.74
C SER A 226 -28.51 -46.79 -29.56
N SER A 227 -28.50 -47.09 -30.85
CA SER A 227 -29.66 -46.97 -31.74
C SER A 227 -30.52 -48.23 -31.65
N ARG A 228 -31.81 -48.05 -31.40
CA ARG A 228 -32.89 -48.97 -31.77
C ARG A 228 -33.91 -48.19 -32.58
#